data_AF-A0A7W0PP32-F1
#
_entry.id   AF-A0A7W0PP32-F1
#
_cell.length_a   1.000
_cell.length_b   1.000
_cell.length_c   1.000
_cell.angle_alpha   90.00
_cell.angle_beta   90.00
_cell.angle_gamma   90.00
#
_symmetry.space_group_name_H-M   'P 1'
#
loop_
_entity.id
_entity.type
_entity.pdbx_description
1 polymer ?
#
loop_
_entity_poly.entity_id
_entity_poly.type
_entity_poly.pdbx_seq_one_letter_code
_entity_poly.pdbx_strand_id
1 'polypeptide(L)'
;MDARSSSRLQDLGNALTSEAGRTRWSDVDLRRAFNTDRLSHSYAVRREGGYAPRRIEVADKVRNVLVLVPILLTWAALAEAARAYDRFLEQNPEEAGTPFLLLWQRGFGGEASVFSPTFSTVAIIDAVVIVIMIVLTFYTHGRREEQEDLIADSASEFQAEFDNVLAEAGVILAGDRTNRPAQLADSVERLADRFDRGSQELLTQLQVEHDRLESLASRREKEFADFGKFASGMRAGAEELHRLLVDLRQVSSGLETSLEDLASEVSGSGDQQRSLLAAVTNLERMTSSAIQSDQAVNRQLSLAASNLAETADKAITGADQAAQAGRIAGDAVRGLGEIAQRIAESQERVDQLVLGDMEASGRLAEAMRASSSGSESTTRALNDVGQGLNRIRAEFERMGIQTGQHASSLNALLGQQAEIARELSGVSKDLGSVGVTTAQRQREVNQDLQHLVQRLDSLANTLNRMMQTAPSTENLQQAFAAALRAELGRSSSGDGTEPVAGRAPWSR
;
A
#
# COMPACT_ATOMS: atom_id res chain seq x y z
N MET A 1 34.62 -24.04 3.88
CA MET A 1 34.84 -25.14 2.93
C MET A 1 34.07 -26.36 3.36
N ASP A 2 33.34 -26.97 2.43
CA ASP A 2 32.69 -28.27 2.62
C ASP A 2 33.78 -29.35 2.73
N ALA A 3 33.65 -30.28 3.68
CA ALA A 3 34.63 -31.33 3.93
C ALA A 3 34.87 -32.21 2.69
N ARG A 4 33.84 -32.36 1.84
CA ARG A 4 33.92 -33.12 0.59
C ARG A 4 34.78 -32.45 -0.47
N SER A 5 34.70 -31.12 -0.60
CA SER A 5 35.49 -30.38 -1.59
C SER A 5 36.97 -30.36 -1.24
N SER A 6 37.28 -30.24 0.06
CA SER A 6 38.66 -30.34 0.57
C SER A 6 39.28 -31.72 0.30
N SER A 7 38.53 -32.80 0.58
CA SER A 7 38.97 -34.17 0.28
C SER A 7 39.22 -34.37 -1.22
N ARG A 8 38.35 -33.86 -2.08
CA ARG A 8 38.51 -33.97 -3.54
C ARG A 8 39.72 -33.18 -4.06
N LEU A 9 40.03 -32.03 -3.47
CA LEU A 9 41.21 -31.24 -3.84
C LEU A 9 42.50 -31.93 -3.41
N GLN A 10 42.51 -32.55 -2.23
CA GLN A 10 43.63 -33.38 -1.78
C GLN A 10 43.78 -34.64 -2.65
N ASP A 11 42.68 -35.28 -3.02
CA ASP A 11 42.68 -36.44 -3.92
C ASP A 11 43.19 -36.07 -5.32
N LEU A 12 42.83 -34.89 -5.84
CA LEU A 12 43.35 -34.36 -7.11
C LEU A 12 44.86 -34.07 -6.99
N GLY A 13 45.30 -33.39 -5.93
CA GLY A 13 46.72 -33.10 -5.70
C GLY A 13 47.58 -34.37 -5.60
N ASN A 14 47.09 -35.38 -4.88
CA ASN A 14 47.74 -36.69 -4.78
C ASN A 14 47.69 -37.48 -6.11
N ALA A 15 46.64 -37.26 -6.90
CA ALA A 15 46.52 -37.89 -8.21
C ALA A 15 47.46 -37.29 -9.25
N LEU A 16 47.73 -35.98 -9.19
CA LEU A 16 48.66 -35.30 -10.11
C LEU A 16 50.11 -35.78 -9.95
N THR A 17 50.48 -36.29 -8.77
CA THR A 17 51.84 -36.82 -8.50
C THR A 17 52.03 -38.29 -8.90
N SER A 18 50.96 -38.99 -9.30
CA SER A 18 51.01 -40.41 -9.68
C SER A 18 50.43 -40.66 -11.08
N GLU A 19 51.05 -41.53 -11.86
CA GLU A 19 50.61 -41.82 -13.24
C GLU A 19 49.23 -42.51 -13.29
N ALA A 20 48.97 -43.43 -12.35
CA ALA A 20 47.66 -44.06 -12.19
C ALA A 20 46.58 -43.06 -11.74
N GLY A 21 46.93 -42.09 -10.90
CA GLY A 21 46.04 -41.02 -10.46
C GLY A 21 45.69 -40.05 -11.57
N ARG A 22 46.68 -39.63 -12.38
CA ARG A 22 46.48 -38.77 -13.55
C ARG A 22 45.49 -39.36 -14.54
N THR A 23 45.57 -40.68 -14.78
CA THR A 23 44.62 -41.37 -15.68
C THR A 23 43.18 -41.30 -15.17
N ARG A 24 42.96 -41.40 -13.85
CA ARG A 24 41.62 -41.35 -13.24
C ARG A 24 40.96 -39.97 -13.30
N TRP A 25 41.76 -38.91 -13.29
CA TRP A 25 41.27 -37.52 -13.24
C TRP A 25 41.35 -36.78 -14.58
N SER A 26 42.14 -37.28 -15.55
CA SER A 26 41.76 -37.13 -16.96
C SER A 26 40.33 -37.66 -17.10
N ASP A 27 39.49 -37.21 -18.00
CA ASP A 27 38.07 -37.60 -18.16
C ASP A 27 37.10 -36.95 -17.18
N VAL A 28 37.55 -36.48 -16.02
CA VAL A 28 36.74 -35.66 -15.13
C VAL A 28 36.84 -34.19 -15.53
N ASP A 29 35.70 -33.55 -15.82
CA ASP A 29 35.62 -32.10 -15.95
C ASP A 29 35.82 -31.45 -14.58
N LEU A 30 37.03 -30.92 -14.35
CA LEU A 30 37.44 -30.33 -13.08
C LEU A 30 36.55 -29.14 -12.69
N ARG A 31 36.13 -28.29 -13.64
CA ARG A 31 35.29 -27.12 -13.33
C ARG A 31 33.93 -27.56 -12.79
N ARG A 32 33.31 -28.56 -13.42
CA ARG A 32 32.02 -29.11 -12.99
C ARG A 32 32.13 -29.95 -11.71
N ALA A 33 33.24 -30.67 -11.52
CA ALA A 33 33.45 -31.53 -10.36
C ALA A 33 33.65 -30.74 -9.04
N PHE A 34 34.24 -29.55 -9.15
CA PHE A 34 34.49 -28.68 -8.00
C PHE A 34 33.42 -27.60 -7.81
N ASN A 35 32.59 -27.24 -8.81
CA ASN A 35 31.59 -26.17 -8.66
C ASN A 35 32.23 -24.88 -8.13
N THR A 36 33.11 -24.33 -8.96
CA THR A 36 34.01 -23.21 -8.67
C THR A 36 33.25 -22.00 -8.12
N ASP A 37 32.09 -21.67 -8.69
CA ASP A 37 31.21 -20.58 -8.26
C ASP A 37 30.74 -20.71 -6.80
N ARG A 38 30.31 -21.91 -6.39
CA ARG A 38 29.82 -22.11 -5.02
C ARG A 38 30.96 -22.06 -4.00
N LEU A 39 32.13 -22.59 -4.37
CA LEU A 39 33.30 -22.57 -3.49
C LEU A 39 33.87 -21.17 -3.32
N SER A 40 34.00 -20.41 -4.42
CA SER A 40 34.50 -19.03 -4.39
C SER A 40 33.60 -18.14 -3.53
N HIS A 41 32.29 -18.22 -3.73
CA HIS A 41 31.34 -17.46 -2.93
C HIS A 41 31.36 -17.87 -1.45
N SER A 42 31.42 -19.17 -1.15
CA SER A 42 31.50 -19.65 0.24
C SER A 42 32.82 -19.29 0.96
N TYR A 43 33.89 -19.15 0.19
CA TYR A 43 35.19 -18.71 0.68
C TYR A 43 35.18 -17.21 0.97
N ALA A 44 34.71 -16.39 0.02
CA ALA A 44 34.59 -14.95 0.17
C ALA A 44 33.73 -14.54 1.37
N VAL A 45 32.55 -15.16 1.53
CA VAL A 45 31.67 -14.92 2.70
C VAL A 45 32.35 -15.25 4.02
N ARG A 46 33.22 -16.28 4.06
CA ARG A 46 33.94 -16.66 5.29
C ARG A 46 35.13 -15.75 5.57
N ARG A 47 35.81 -15.28 4.51
CA ARG A 47 36.97 -14.38 4.58
C ARG A 47 36.55 -12.97 5.03
N GLU A 48 35.46 -12.46 4.47
CA GLU A 48 34.92 -11.11 4.76
C GLU A 48 34.02 -11.05 6.01
N GLY A 49 33.90 -12.15 6.77
CA GLY A 49 33.23 -12.15 8.08
C GLY A 49 31.70 -12.30 8.06
N GLY A 50 31.11 -12.77 6.95
CA GLY A 50 29.69 -13.05 6.81
C GLY A 50 28.84 -11.87 6.31
N TYR A 51 27.56 -12.12 6.03
CA TYR A 51 26.63 -11.21 5.34
C TYR A 51 26.24 -9.94 6.11
N ALA A 52 26.46 -9.89 7.42
CA ALA A 52 26.18 -8.70 8.22
C ALA A 52 26.86 -8.79 9.59
N PRO A 53 27.67 -7.80 10.01
CA PRO A 53 28.06 -7.69 11.41
C PRO A 53 26.79 -7.57 12.27
N ARG A 54 26.81 -8.21 13.45
CA ARG A 54 25.70 -8.26 14.42
C ARG A 54 25.03 -6.91 14.70
N ARG A 55 25.76 -5.80 14.50
CA ARG A 55 25.25 -4.42 14.64
C ARG A 55 24.25 -4.02 13.54
N ILE A 56 24.45 -4.47 12.29
CA ILE A 56 23.52 -4.22 11.18
C ILE A 56 22.21 -4.98 11.40
N GLU A 57 22.29 -6.25 11.82
CA GLU A 57 21.10 -7.05 12.14
C GLU A 57 20.29 -6.43 13.30
N VAL A 58 20.98 -5.91 14.32
CA VAL A 58 20.33 -5.17 15.42
C VAL A 58 19.72 -3.87 14.90
N ALA A 59 20.42 -3.10 14.05
CA ALA A 59 19.90 -1.87 13.48
C ALA A 59 18.66 -2.10 12.60
N ASP A 60 18.61 -3.18 11.81
CA ASP A 60 17.43 -3.57 11.03
C ASP A 60 16.24 -3.94 11.92
N LYS A 61 16.48 -4.69 13.00
CA LYS A 61 15.43 -5.01 13.99
C LYS A 61 14.92 -3.75 14.68
N VAL A 62 15.81 -2.87 15.11
CA VAL A 62 15.46 -1.58 15.73
C VAL A 62 14.68 -0.72 14.75
N ARG A 63 15.09 -0.62 13.47
CA ARG A 63 14.35 0.11 12.42
C ARG A 63 12.94 -0.43 12.25
N ASN A 64 12.80 -1.75 12.13
CA ASN A 64 11.49 -2.38 11.93
C ASN A 64 10.54 -2.13 13.11
N VAL A 65 11.06 -2.10 14.35
CA VAL A 65 10.25 -1.73 15.52
C VAL A 65 9.96 -0.23 15.56
N LEU A 66 10.95 0.61 15.23
CA LEU A 66 10.79 2.07 15.22
C LEU A 66 9.72 2.54 14.22
N VAL A 67 9.42 1.78 13.15
CA VAL A 67 8.39 2.16 12.18
C VAL A 67 6.99 2.24 12.81
N LEU A 68 6.73 1.47 13.86
CA LEU A 68 5.46 1.55 14.60
C LEU A 68 5.45 2.64 15.67
N VAL A 69 6.62 3.14 16.10
CA VAL A 69 6.71 4.06 17.23
C VAL A 69 5.96 5.38 16.98
N PRO A 70 6.10 6.07 15.83
CA PRO A 70 5.35 7.29 15.56
C PRO A 70 3.85 7.07 15.65
N ILE A 71 3.34 6.03 14.98
CA ILE A 71 1.90 5.72 14.97
C ILE A 71 1.40 5.47 16.40
N LEU A 72 2.11 4.64 17.17
CA LEU A 72 1.74 4.37 18.57
C LEU A 72 1.76 5.64 19.43
N LEU A 73 2.77 6.50 19.22
CA LEU A 73 2.91 7.76 19.95
C LEU A 73 1.78 8.72 19.62
N THR A 74 1.44 8.90 18.34
CA THR A 74 0.33 9.75 17.92
C THR A 74 -1.00 9.27 18.51
N TRP A 75 -1.28 7.96 18.49
CA TRP A 75 -2.50 7.39 19.08
C TRP A 75 -2.53 7.53 20.60
N ALA A 76 -1.41 7.29 21.28
CA ALA A 76 -1.31 7.46 22.74
C ALA A 76 -1.52 8.93 23.14
N ALA A 77 -0.91 9.86 22.40
CA ALA A 77 -1.03 11.29 22.65
C ALA A 77 -2.45 11.79 22.37
N LEU A 78 -3.11 11.30 21.32
CA LEU A 78 -4.50 11.65 21.02
C LEU A 78 -5.46 11.11 22.08
N ALA A 79 -5.26 9.87 22.54
CA ALA A 79 -6.07 9.28 23.60
C ALA A 79 -5.95 10.07 24.92
N GLU A 80 -4.74 10.50 25.27
CA GLU A 80 -4.52 11.31 26.46
C GLU A 80 -5.06 12.74 26.28
N ALA A 81 -4.91 13.34 25.09
CA ALA A 81 -5.48 14.65 24.77
C ALA A 81 -7.01 14.65 24.81
N ALA A 82 -7.67 13.56 24.36
CA ALA A 82 -9.12 13.41 24.49
C ALA A 82 -9.56 13.37 25.96
N ARG A 83 -8.86 12.60 26.81
CA ARG A 83 -9.14 12.55 28.27
C ARG A 83 -8.86 13.88 28.97
N ALA A 84 -7.88 14.65 28.51
CA ALA A 84 -7.60 15.98 29.04
C ALA A 84 -8.67 16.98 28.59
N TYR A 85 -9.14 16.88 27.34
CA TYR A 85 -10.21 17.71 26.82
C TYR A 85 -11.52 17.53 27.58
N ASP A 86 -11.92 16.30 27.89
CA ASP A 86 -13.13 16.04 28.68
C ASP A 86 -13.05 16.71 30.06
N ARG A 87 -11.92 16.55 30.77
CA ARG A 87 -11.68 17.19 32.08
C ARG A 87 -11.66 18.72 32.00
N PHE A 88 -11.11 19.26 30.91
CA PHE A 88 -11.04 20.69 30.67
C PHE A 88 -12.42 21.30 30.45
N LEU A 89 -13.29 20.62 29.68
CA LEU A 89 -14.67 21.06 29.43
C LEU A 89 -15.57 20.98 30.67
N GLU A 90 -15.36 19.98 31.53
CA GLU A 90 -16.07 19.91 32.82
C GLU A 90 -15.79 21.15 33.70
N GLN A 91 -14.60 21.73 33.59
CA GLN A 91 -14.18 22.89 34.36
C GLN A 91 -14.46 24.22 33.64
N ASN A 92 -14.46 24.24 32.31
CA ASN A 92 -14.62 25.45 31.49
C ASN A 92 -15.70 25.24 30.41
N PRO A 93 -16.99 25.16 30.80
CA PRO A 93 -18.08 24.89 29.87
C PRO A 93 -18.26 25.98 28.81
N GLU A 94 -17.86 27.23 29.09
CA GLU A 94 -17.85 28.32 28.10
C GLU A 94 -16.87 28.09 26.92
N GLU A 95 -15.83 27.27 27.08
CA GLU A 95 -14.82 27.03 26.04
C GLU A 95 -15.17 25.89 25.08
N ALA A 96 -16.34 25.25 25.22
CA ALA A 96 -16.80 24.15 24.37
C ALA A 96 -16.85 24.49 22.87
N GLY A 97 -16.97 25.78 22.52
CA GLY A 97 -16.95 26.25 21.14
C GLY A 97 -15.56 26.36 20.50
N THR A 98 -14.47 26.16 21.25
CA THR A 98 -13.11 26.30 20.72
C THR A 98 -12.63 25.01 20.03
N PRO A 99 -11.89 25.11 18.90
CA PRO A 99 -11.38 23.93 18.20
C PRO A 99 -10.41 23.10 19.07
N PHE A 100 -10.64 21.79 19.14
CA PHE A 100 -9.84 20.83 19.92
C PHE A 100 -8.32 20.98 19.72
N LEU A 101 -7.86 21.07 18.47
CA LEU A 101 -6.42 21.18 18.16
C LEU A 101 -5.77 22.43 18.77
N LEU A 102 -6.53 23.53 18.83
CA LEU A 102 -6.06 24.80 19.36
C LEU A 102 -5.97 24.74 20.90
N LEU A 103 -6.92 24.07 21.55
CA LEU A 103 -6.85 23.77 22.99
C LEU A 103 -5.72 22.80 23.32
N TRP A 104 -5.52 21.77 22.51
CA TRP A 104 -4.43 20.81 22.69
C TRP A 104 -3.06 21.47 22.52
N GLN A 105 -2.90 22.37 21.55
CA GLN A 105 -1.68 23.15 21.40
C GLN A 105 -1.41 24.07 22.60
N ARG A 106 -2.47 24.62 23.20
CA ARG A 106 -2.39 25.41 24.44
C ARG A 106 -2.25 24.55 25.71
N GLY A 107 -2.31 23.23 25.58
CA GLY A 107 -2.18 22.30 26.71
C GLY A 107 -3.36 22.35 27.67
N PHE A 108 -4.58 22.60 27.17
CA PHE A 108 -5.82 22.61 27.95
C PHE A 108 -5.71 23.46 29.23
N GLY A 109 -5.22 24.71 29.11
CA GLY A 109 -5.15 25.65 30.23
C GLY A 109 -4.10 25.33 31.32
N GLY A 110 -3.21 24.37 31.10
CA GLY A 110 -2.20 23.95 32.08
C GLY A 110 -2.46 22.58 32.71
N GLU A 111 -3.53 21.88 32.30
CA GLU A 111 -3.75 20.47 32.65
C GLU A 111 -2.86 19.50 31.85
N ALA A 112 -2.04 20.04 30.94
CA ALA A 112 -0.95 19.35 30.29
C ALA A 112 0.13 18.91 31.30
N SER A 113 -0.08 17.75 31.89
CA SER A 113 0.94 16.94 32.57
C SER A 113 2.10 16.63 31.61
N VAL A 114 3.26 16.23 32.14
CA VAL A 114 4.37 15.65 31.36
C VAL A 114 3.90 14.48 30.47
N PHE A 115 2.80 13.82 30.85
CA PHE A 115 2.19 12.72 30.10
C PHE A 115 1.14 13.17 29.06
N SER A 116 0.70 14.43 29.06
CA SER A 116 -0.18 15.03 28.05
C SER A 116 0.55 16.13 27.27
N PRO A 117 1.51 15.76 26.40
CA PRO A 117 2.27 16.71 25.60
C PRO A 117 1.34 17.52 24.67
N THR A 118 1.72 18.77 24.41
CA THR A 118 1.03 19.61 23.43
C THR A 118 1.18 19.03 22.02
N PHE A 119 0.26 19.38 21.14
CA PHE A 119 0.30 18.96 19.73
C PHE A 119 1.67 19.20 19.06
N SER A 120 2.29 20.36 19.31
CA SER A 120 3.61 20.70 18.75
C SER A 120 4.70 19.74 19.22
N THR A 121 4.70 19.38 20.52
CA THR A 121 5.68 18.47 21.09
C THR A 121 5.57 17.08 20.48
N VAL A 122 4.35 16.56 20.31
CA VAL A 122 4.09 15.27 19.65
C VAL A 122 4.62 15.28 18.22
N ALA A 123 4.29 16.33 17.45
CA ALA A 123 4.75 16.47 16.07
C ALA A 123 6.29 16.54 15.96
N ILE A 124 6.96 17.24 16.89
CA ILE A 124 8.43 17.30 16.93
C ILE A 124 9.03 15.94 17.24
N ILE A 125 8.47 15.20 18.21
CA ILE A 125 8.97 13.86 18.55
C ILE A 125 8.80 12.92 17.36
N ASP A 126 7.63 12.91 16.71
CA ASP A 126 7.39 12.09 15.52
C ASP A 126 8.36 12.45 14.39
N ALA A 127 8.59 13.74 14.14
CA ALA A 127 9.57 14.19 13.14
C ALA A 127 11.00 13.71 13.45
N VAL A 128 11.43 13.78 14.71
CA VAL A 128 12.75 13.29 15.15
C VAL A 128 12.86 11.77 14.97
N VAL A 129 11.82 11.02 15.34
CA VAL A 129 11.79 9.56 15.16
C VAL A 129 11.89 9.20 13.68
N ILE A 130 11.15 9.89 12.80
CA ILE A 130 11.22 9.68 11.35
C ILE A 130 12.63 9.98 10.82
N VAL A 131 13.27 11.07 11.25
CA VAL A 131 14.65 11.39 10.85
C VAL A 131 15.63 10.30 11.30
N ILE A 132 15.52 9.82 12.54
CA ILE A 132 16.33 8.71 13.04
C ILE A 132 16.12 7.47 12.18
N MET A 133 14.88 7.15 11.82
CA MET A 133 14.57 6.02 10.95
C MET A 133 15.20 6.14 9.57
N ILE A 134 15.15 7.32 8.96
CA ILE A 134 15.78 7.58 7.66
C ILE A 134 17.29 7.36 7.77
N VAL A 135 17.94 7.94 8.78
CA VAL A 135 19.38 7.75 9.03
C VAL A 135 19.72 6.28 9.24
N LEU A 136 18.90 5.55 10.00
CA LEU A 136 19.11 4.12 10.25
C LEU A 136 18.92 3.28 8.98
N THR A 137 18.02 3.69 8.10
CA THR A 137 17.79 3.06 6.79
C THR A 137 19.00 3.24 5.90
N PHE A 138 19.52 4.46 5.77
CA PHE A 138 20.75 4.71 5.01
C PHE A 138 21.96 3.97 5.61
N TYR A 139 22.08 3.97 6.93
CA TYR A 139 23.17 3.27 7.62
C TYR A 139 23.15 1.76 7.37
N THR A 140 21.97 1.13 7.43
CA THR A 140 21.82 -0.31 7.20
C THR A 140 22.01 -0.69 5.73
N HIS A 141 21.51 0.14 4.81
CA HIS A 141 21.61 -0.13 3.37
C HIS A 141 23.05 0.08 2.85
N GLY A 142 23.66 1.24 3.14
CA GLY A 142 25.00 1.56 2.63
C GLY A 142 26.09 0.61 3.13
N ARG A 143 26.03 0.19 4.40
CA ARG A 143 26.98 -0.78 4.95
C ARG A 143 26.82 -2.19 4.40
N ARG A 144 25.62 -2.54 3.97
CA ARG A 144 25.33 -3.86 3.41
C ARG A 144 25.80 -3.96 1.97
N GLU A 145 25.60 -2.90 1.19
CA GLU A 145 26.09 -2.78 -0.18
C GLU A 145 27.62 -2.87 -0.24
N GLU A 146 28.33 -2.11 0.61
CA GLU A 146 29.81 -2.20 0.72
C GLU A 146 30.30 -3.63 1.04
N GLN A 147 29.58 -4.36 1.90
CA GLN A 147 29.96 -5.73 2.25
C GLN A 147 29.65 -6.74 1.15
N GLU A 148 28.51 -6.59 0.48
CA GLU A 148 28.13 -7.46 -0.64
C GLU A 148 29.09 -7.26 -1.82
N ASP A 149 29.55 -6.03 -2.08
CA ASP A 149 30.56 -5.71 -3.08
C ASP A 149 31.93 -6.32 -2.74
N LEU A 150 32.39 -6.18 -1.50
CA LEU A 150 33.65 -6.80 -1.05
C LEU A 150 33.62 -8.34 -1.16
N ILE A 151 32.48 -8.95 -0.85
CA ILE A 151 32.28 -10.41 -0.99
C ILE A 151 32.27 -10.80 -2.47
N ALA A 152 31.65 -10.00 -3.35
CA ALA A 152 31.63 -10.25 -4.79
C ALA A 152 33.03 -10.14 -5.40
N ASP A 153 33.78 -9.09 -5.05
CA ASP A 153 35.15 -8.88 -5.50
C ASP A 153 36.06 -10.02 -5.04
N SER A 154 36.04 -10.37 -3.74
CA SER A 154 36.83 -11.47 -3.20
C SER A 154 36.45 -12.83 -3.82
N ALA A 155 35.17 -13.06 -4.11
CA ALA A 155 34.72 -14.27 -4.79
C ALA A 155 35.24 -14.31 -6.23
N SER A 156 35.23 -13.18 -6.95
CA SER A 156 35.70 -13.10 -8.33
C SER A 156 37.21 -13.34 -8.44
N GLU A 157 38.00 -12.76 -7.52
CA GLU A 157 39.45 -12.93 -7.48
C GLU A 157 39.82 -14.39 -7.21
N PHE A 158 39.21 -14.99 -6.19
CA PHE A 158 39.44 -16.40 -5.86
C PHE A 158 38.97 -17.34 -6.98
N GLN A 159 37.87 -17.02 -7.64
CA GLN A 159 37.38 -17.81 -8.78
C GLN A 159 38.37 -17.78 -9.94
N ALA A 160 38.91 -16.61 -10.29
CA ALA A 160 39.90 -16.48 -11.35
C ALA A 160 41.18 -17.26 -11.04
N GLU A 161 41.68 -17.17 -9.81
CA GLU A 161 42.85 -17.93 -9.36
C GLU A 161 42.58 -19.45 -9.41
N PHE A 162 41.43 -19.88 -8.91
CA PHE A 162 41.06 -21.29 -8.87
C PHE A 162 40.84 -21.88 -10.27
N ASP A 163 40.18 -21.14 -11.16
CA ASP A 163 40.00 -21.54 -12.56
C ASP A 163 41.34 -21.67 -13.30
N ASN A 164 42.30 -20.78 -13.03
CA ASN A 164 43.64 -20.85 -13.60
C ASN A 164 44.39 -22.11 -13.12
N VAL A 165 44.35 -22.41 -11.82
CA VAL A 165 44.96 -23.62 -11.24
C VAL A 165 44.30 -24.89 -11.79
N LEU A 166 42.97 -24.91 -11.93
CA LEU A 166 42.26 -26.05 -12.54
C LEU A 166 42.57 -26.22 -14.03
N ALA A 167 42.78 -25.12 -14.75
CA ALA A 167 43.19 -25.17 -16.16
C ALA A 167 44.61 -25.73 -16.30
N GLU A 168 45.56 -25.29 -15.46
CA GLU A 168 46.92 -25.82 -15.44
C GLU A 168 46.94 -27.33 -15.10
N ALA A 169 46.18 -27.74 -14.09
CA ALA A 169 45.99 -29.15 -13.76
C ALA A 169 45.35 -29.93 -14.94
N GLY A 170 44.38 -29.34 -15.63
CA GLY A 170 43.75 -29.92 -16.82
C GLY A 170 44.73 -30.13 -17.98
N VAL A 171 45.67 -29.20 -18.20
CA VAL A 171 46.72 -29.32 -19.22
C VAL A 171 47.69 -30.45 -18.88
N ILE A 172 48.11 -30.56 -17.61
CA ILE A 172 48.98 -31.65 -17.14
C ILE A 172 48.28 -33.02 -17.33
N LEU A 173 46.98 -33.10 -17.04
CA LEU A 173 46.17 -34.31 -17.24
C LEU A 173 45.91 -34.62 -18.72
N ALA A 174 45.88 -33.61 -19.58
CA ALA A 174 45.66 -33.76 -21.02
C ALA A 174 46.93 -34.24 -21.77
N GLY A 175 48.12 -33.90 -21.28
CA GLY A 175 49.39 -34.34 -21.87
C GLY A 175 49.48 -35.86 -22.08
N ASP A 176 48.92 -36.64 -21.15
CA ASP A 176 48.91 -38.12 -21.19
C ASP A 176 47.88 -38.71 -22.18
N ARG A 177 46.93 -37.91 -22.69
CA ARG A 177 45.91 -38.34 -23.67
C ARG A 177 46.44 -38.41 -25.10
N THR A 178 47.46 -37.63 -25.43
CA THR A 178 47.97 -37.43 -26.80
C THR A 178 48.74 -38.64 -27.35
N ASN A 179 49.09 -39.62 -26.51
CA ASN A 179 49.89 -40.79 -26.90
C ASN A 179 49.08 -42.03 -27.35
N ARG A 180 47.77 -41.92 -27.64
CA ARG A 180 46.92 -43.08 -28.01
C ARG A 180 46.17 -42.89 -29.34
N PRO A 181 46.77 -43.27 -30.49
CA PRO A 181 46.13 -43.14 -31.82
C PRO A 181 44.88 -44.02 -32.01
N ALA A 182 44.71 -45.09 -31.23
CA ALA A 182 43.53 -45.96 -31.30
C ALA A 182 42.23 -45.28 -30.80
N GLN A 183 42.33 -44.23 -29.97
CA GLN A 183 41.16 -43.52 -29.44
C GLN A 183 40.61 -42.47 -30.41
N LEU A 184 41.35 -42.11 -31.46
CA LEU A 184 40.94 -41.09 -32.43
C LEU A 184 39.91 -41.64 -33.43
N ALA A 185 40.00 -42.91 -33.80
CA ALA A 185 38.99 -43.58 -34.61
C ALA A 185 37.68 -43.78 -33.83
N ASP A 186 37.80 -44.25 -32.59
CA ASP A 186 36.68 -44.44 -31.65
C ASP A 186 36.04 -43.10 -31.24
N SER A 187 36.81 -42.00 -31.15
CA SER A 187 36.25 -40.67 -30.88
C SER A 187 35.52 -40.07 -32.07
N VAL A 188 35.96 -40.33 -33.31
CA VAL A 188 35.28 -39.91 -34.55
C VAL A 188 33.99 -40.70 -34.75
N GLU A 189 34.00 -42.02 -34.52
CA GLU A 189 32.80 -42.85 -34.55
C GLU A 189 31.79 -42.41 -33.48
N ARG A 190 32.25 -42.17 -32.24
CA ARG A 190 31.41 -41.61 -31.17
C ARG A 190 30.98 -40.16 -31.40
N LEU A 191 31.66 -39.41 -32.27
CA LEU A 191 31.26 -38.05 -32.66
C LEU A 191 30.13 -38.10 -33.68
N ALA A 192 30.20 -39.01 -34.66
CA ALA A 192 29.11 -39.26 -35.59
C ALA A 192 27.86 -39.76 -34.86
N ASP A 193 28.03 -40.70 -33.93
CA ASP A 193 26.95 -41.25 -33.10
C ASP A 193 26.33 -40.21 -32.14
N ARG A 194 27.15 -39.27 -31.64
CA ARG A 194 26.67 -38.15 -30.83
C ARG A 194 26.05 -37.04 -31.66
N PHE A 195 26.49 -36.84 -32.89
CA PHE A 195 25.91 -35.88 -33.81
C PHE A 195 24.52 -36.33 -34.28
N ASP A 196 24.34 -37.61 -34.56
CA ASP A 196 23.04 -38.17 -34.94
C ASP A 196 22.06 -38.15 -33.76
N ARG A 197 22.49 -38.59 -32.57
CA ARG A 197 21.70 -38.46 -31.34
C ARG A 197 21.40 -37.00 -30.98
N GLY A 198 22.39 -36.11 -31.10
CA GLY A 198 22.22 -34.69 -30.83
C GLY A 198 21.29 -34.00 -31.84
N SER A 199 21.26 -34.44 -33.10
CA SER A 199 20.31 -33.94 -34.09
C SER A 199 18.89 -34.44 -33.81
N GLN A 200 18.72 -35.70 -33.41
CA GLN A 200 17.42 -36.23 -32.98
C GLN A 200 16.93 -35.56 -31.68
N GLU A 201 17.83 -35.32 -30.73
CA GLU A 201 17.54 -34.62 -29.48
C GLU A 201 17.19 -33.14 -29.74
N LEU A 202 17.90 -32.46 -30.65
CA LEU A 202 17.56 -31.10 -31.08
C LEU A 202 16.21 -31.05 -31.80
N LEU A 203 15.90 -32.01 -32.66
CA LEU A 203 14.58 -32.07 -33.32
C LEU A 203 13.47 -32.32 -32.31
N THR A 204 13.69 -33.21 -31.34
CA THR A 204 12.75 -33.47 -30.26
C THR A 204 12.60 -32.25 -29.36
N GLN A 205 13.69 -31.57 -29.03
CA GLN A 205 13.69 -30.38 -28.20
C GLN A 205 13.03 -29.19 -28.92
N LEU A 206 13.22 -29.05 -30.23
CA LEU A 206 12.52 -28.05 -31.05
C LEU A 206 11.03 -28.33 -31.15
N GLN A 207 10.61 -29.60 -31.25
CA GLN A 207 9.19 -29.97 -31.19
C GLN A 207 8.59 -29.65 -29.82
N VAL A 208 9.29 -30.01 -28.74
CA VAL A 208 8.86 -29.69 -27.36
C VAL A 208 8.82 -28.18 -27.12
N GLU A 209 9.79 -27.42 -27.62
CA GLU A 209 9.76 -25.95 -27.57
C GLU A 209 8.61 -25.39 -28.42
N HIS A 210 8.33 -25.95 -29.59
CA HIS A 210 7.23 -25.51 -30.43
C HIS A 210 5.88 -25.73 -29.72
N ASP A 211 5.66 -26.90 -29.15
CA ASP A 211 4.46 -27.21 -28.35
C ASP A 211 4.37 -26.33 -27.10
N ARG A 212 5.53 -26.02 -26.49
CA ARG A 212 5.60 -25.08 -25.36
C ARG A 212 5.28 -23.65 -25.78
N LEU A 213 5.73 -23.20 -26.95
CA LEU A 213 5.42 -21.88 -27.50
C LEU A 213 3.95 -21.80 -27.91
N GLU A 214 3.37 -22.85 -28.47
CA GLU A 214 1.96 -22.92 -28.81
C GLU A 214 1.08 -22.88 -27.55
N SER A 215 1.43 -23.65 -26.52
CA SER A 215 0.72 -23.60 -25.23
C SER A 215 0.89 -22.24 -24.52
N LEU A 216 2.06 -21.61 -24.59
CA LEU A 216 2.29 -20.25 -24.08
C LEU A 216 1.48 -19.21 -24.87
N ALA A 217 1.38 -19.34 -26.19
CA ALA A 217 0.57 -18.47 -27.03
C ALA A 217 -0.92 -18.61 -26.72
N SER A 218 -1.41 -19.84 -26.59
CA SER A 218 -2.79 -20.14 -26.19
C SER A 218 -3.11 -19.62 -24.78
N ARG A 219 -2.16 -19.76 -23.84
CA ARG A 219 -2.29 -19.22 -22.48
C ARG A 219 -2.34 -17.70 -22.48
N ARG A 220 -1.45 -17.03 -23.23
CA ARG A 220 -1.50 -15.57 -23.41
C ARG A 220 -2.80 -15.10 -24.03
N GLU A 221 -3.32 -15.79 -25.04
CA GLU A 221 -4.58 -15.42 -25.68
C GLU A 221 -5.76 -15.50 -24.70
N LYS A 222 -5.76 -16.53 -23.85
CA LYS A 222 -6.72 -16.65 -22.75
C LYS A 222 -6.56 -15.55 -21.70
N GLU A 223 -5.32 -15.24 -21.32
CA GLU A 223 -5.02 -14.13 -20.39
C GLU A 223 -5.44 -12.77 -20.96
N PHE A 224 -5.25 -12.53 -22.27
CA PHE A 224 -5.73 -11.31 -22.92
C PHE A 224 -7.25 -11.24 -22.97
N ALA A 225 -7.93 -12.37 -23.21
CA ALA A 225 -9.38 -12.43 -23.14
C ALA A 225 -9.90 -12.13 -21.73
N ASP A 226 -9.23 -12.64 -20.69
CA ASP A 226 -9.59 -12.39 -19.30
C ASP A 226 -9.22 -10.95 -18.86
N PHE A 227 -8.11 -10.38 -19.35
CA PHE A 227 -7.80 -8.96 -19.21
C PHE A 227 -8.85 -8.08 -19.89
N GLY A 228 -9.36 -8.49 -21.05
CA GLY A 228 -10.46 -7.80 -21.73
C GLY A 228 -11.73 -7.77 -20.88
N LYS A 229 -12.10 -8.89 -20.26
CA LYS A 229 -13.22 -8.97 -19.31
C LYS A 229 -12.96 -8.09 -18.09
N PHE A 230 -11.76 -8.14 -17.51
CA PHE A 230 -11.38 -7.31 -16.38
C PHE A 230 -11.45 -5.81 -16.70
N ALA A 231 -10.91 -5.39 -17.83
CA ALA A 231 -10.96 -3.99 -18.29
C ALA A 231 -12.41 -3.53 -18.52
N SER A 232 -13.27 -4.39 -19.08
CA SER A 232 -14.70 -4.10 -19.21
C SER A 232 -15.40 -4.00 -17.85
N GLY A 233 -15.01 -4.83 -16.88
CA GLY A 233 -15.50 -4.78 -15.50
C GLY A 233 -15.06 -3.53 -14.75
N MET A 234 -13.81 -3.08 -14.93
CA MET A 234 -13.33 -1.81 -14.37
C MET A 234 -14.07 -0.61 -14.96
N ARG A 235 -14.35 -0.63 -16.27
CA ARG A 235 -15.15 0.42 -16.92
C ARG A 235 -16.57 0.46 -16.35
N ALA A 236 -17.23 -0.69 -16.24
CA ALA A 236 -18.56 -0.78 -15.65
C ALA A 236 -18.57 -0.33 -14.18
N GLY A 237 -17.56 -0.71 -13.40
CA GLY A 237 -17.40 -0.27 -12.01
C GLY A 237 -17.16 1.24 -11.88
N ALA A 238 -16.39 1.83 -12.79
CA ALA A 238 -16.18 3.28 -12.84
C ALA A 238 -17.47 4.05 -13.20
N GLU A 239 -18.27 3.52 -14.13
CA GLU A 239 -19.58 4.09 -14.49
C GLU A 239 -20.56 4.00 -13.31
N GLU A 240 -20.53 2.91 -12.53
CA GLU A 240 -21.35 2.77 -11.32
C GLU A 240 -20.89 3.68 -10.17
N LEU A 241 -19.57 3.81 -9.95
CA LEU A 241 -19.03 4.78 -8.99
C LEU A 241 -19.40 6.22 -9.36
N HIS A 242 -19.41 6.55 -10.65
CA HIS A 242 -19.84 7.86 -11.12
C HIS A 242 -21.33 8.11 -10.79
N ARG A 243 -22.20 7.10 -10.97
CA ARG A 243 -23.61 7.20 -10.57
C ARG A 243 -23.77 7.38 -9.07
N LEU A 244 -23.05 6.59 -8.26
CA LEU A 244 -23.09 6.72 -6.80
C LEU A 244 -22.67 8.12 -6.34
N LEU A 245 -21.65 8.71 -6.97
CA LEU A 245 -21.25 10.09 -6.67
C LEU A 245 -22.32 11.12 -7.03
N VAL A 246 -23.07 10.90 -8.11
CA VAL A 246 -24.20 11.76 -8.49
C VAL A 246 -25.35 11.62 -7.48
N ASP A 247 -25.69 10.39 -7.08
CA ASP A 247 -26.74 10.12 -6.10
C ASP A 247 -26.39 10.71 -4.73
N LEU A 248 -25.13 10.60 -4.30
CA LEU A 248 -24.66 11.15 -3.03
C LEU A 248 -24.73 12.69 -3.02
N ARG A 249 -24.43 13.33 -4.15
CA ARG A 249 -24.60 14.78 -4.32
C ARG A 249 -26.07 15.18 -4.24
N GLN A 250 -26.97 14.37 -4.80
CA GLN A 250 -28.41 14.62 -4.76
C GLN A 250 -28.98 14.43 -3.35
N VAL A 251 -28.51 13.42 -2.62
CA VAL A 251 -28.85 13.22 -1.19
C VAL A 251 -28.34 14.37 -0.33
N SER A 252 -27.11 14.84 -0.57
CA SER A 252 -26.55 16.01 0.14
C SER A 252 -27.41 17.26 -0.08
N SER A 253 -27.82 17.53 -1.32
CA SER A 253 -28.73 18.63 -1.64
C SER A 253 -30.09 18.48 -0.95
N GLY A 254 -30.65 17.26 -0.91
CA GLY A 254 -31.92 17.01 -0.23
C GLY A 254 -31.83 17.19 1.28
N LEU A 255 -30.69 16.83 1.90
CA LEU A 255 -30.42 17.06 3.31
C LEU A 255 -30.26 18.56 3.62
N GLU A 256 -29.58 19.33 2.77
CA GLU A 256 -29.48 20.79 2.92
C GLU A 256 -30.87 21.45 2.92
N THR A 257 -31.72 21.10 1.93
CA THR A 257 -33.10 21.64 1.88
C THR A 257 -33.92 21.22 3.09
N SER A 258 -33.83 19.95 3.51
CA SER A 258 -34.57 19.46 4.67
C SER A 258 -34.11 20.13 5.98
N LEU A 259 -32.81 20.43 6.11
CA LEU A 259 -32.28 21.17 7.26
C LEU A 259 -32.73 22.63 7.27
N GLU A 260 -32.85 23.26 6.10
CA GLU A 260 -33.31 24.63 5.97
C GLU A 260 -34.82 24.75 6.29
N ASP A 261 -35.63 23.79 5.83
CA ASP A 261 -37.05 23.69 6.20
C ASP A 261 -37.22 23.47 7.71
N LEU A 262 -36.42 22.58 8.31
CA LEU A 262 -36.49 22.30 9.74
C LEU A 262 -36.02 23.49 10.59
N ALA A 263 -35.01 24.23 10.14
CA ALA A 263 -34.58 25.47 10.79
C ALA A 263 -35.68 26.55 10.74
N SER A 264 -36.39 26.67 9.61
CA SER A 264 -37.53 27.57 9.46
C SER A 264 -38.69 27.18 10.38
N GLU A 265 -39.03 25.89 10.47
CA GLU A 265 -40.12 25.40 11.33
C GLU A 265 -39.81 25.57 12.83
N VAL A 266 -38.57 25.33 13.24
CA VAL A 266 -38.10 25.58 14.62
C VAL A 266 -38.15 27.08 14.96
N SER A 267 -37.77 27.96 14.03
CA SER A 267 -37.90 29.41 14.21
C SER A 267 -39.37 29.82 14.39
N GLY A 268 -40.27 29.28 13.56
CA GLY A 268 -41.72 29.54 13.67
C GLY A 268 -42.32 29.05 15.00
N SER A 269 -41.88 27.90 15.50
CA SER A 269 -42.27 27.37 16.82
C SER A 269 -41.77 28.26 17.97
N GLY A 270 -40.54 28.78 17.88
CA GLY A 270 -39.99 29.73 18.86
C GLY A 270 -40.77 31.05 18.93
N ASP A 271 -41.26 31.54 17.80
CA ASP A 271 -42.13 32.72 17.75
C ASP A 271 -43.52 32.45 18.37
N GLN A 272 -44.07 31.24 18.15
CA GLN A 272 -45.33 30.81 18.78
C GLN A 272 -45.21 30.67 20.31
N GLN A 273 -44.11 30.12 20.83
CA GLN A 273 -43.84 30.08 22.28
C GLN A 273 -43.75 31.48 22.89
N ARG A 274 -43.07 32.42 22.23
CA ARG A 274 -43.01 33.81 22.69
C ARG A 274 -44.40 34.48 22.71
N SER A 275 -45.23 34.20 21.71
CA SER A 275 -46.63 34.68 21.68
C SER A 275 -47.48 34.09 22.80
N LEU A 276 -47.35 32.78 23.10
CA LEU A 276 -48.08 32.15 24.20
C LEU A 276 -47.66 32.69 25.56
N LEU A 277 -46.35 32.87 25.79
CA LEU A 277 -45.85 33.48 27.01
C LEU A 277 -46.40 34.90 27.20
N ALA A 278 -46.42 35.72 26.15
CA ALA A 278 -46.99 37.06 26.20
C ALA A 278 -48.50 37.05 26.51
N ALA A 279 -49.25 36.11 25.93
CA ALA A 279 -50.68 35.95 26.20
C ALA A 279 -50.96 35.54 27.66
N VAL A 280 -50.17 34.60 28.20
CA VAL A 280 -50.27 34.14 29.59
C VAL A 280 -49.95 35.28 30.57
N THR A 281 -48.87 36.04 30.34
CA THR A 281 -48.52 37.18 31.19
C THR A 281 -49.60 38.27 31.20
N ASN A 282 -50.27 38.48 30.05
CA ASN A 282 -51.38 39.45 29.99
C ASN A 282 -52.62 38.94 30.75
N LEU A 283 -52.92 37.63 30.68
CA LEU A 283 -53.97 36.97 31.46
C LEU A 283 -53.73 37.07 32.97
N GLU A 284 -52.49 36.85 33.43
CA GLU A 284 -52.11 37.00 34.84
C GLU A 284 -52.34 38.42 35.34
N ARG A 285 -51.93 39.42 34.56
CA ARG A 285 -52.13 40.84 34.89
C ARG A 285 -53.61 41.21 34.96
N MET A 286 -54.42 40.71 34.04
CA MET A 286 -55.87 40.93 34.05
C MET A 286 -56.56 40.27 35.25
N THR A 287 -56.20 39.03 35.57
CA THR A 287 -56.76 38.29 36.71
C THR A 287 -56.44 38.98 38.04
N SER A 288 -55.20 39.45 38.21
CA SER A 288 -54.79 40.22 39.40
C SER A 288 -55.61 41.51 39.56
N SER A 289 -55.85 42.22 38.46
CA SER A 289 -56.68 43.44 38.45
C SER A 289 -58.14 43.15 38.79
N ALA A 290 -58.71 42.03 38.31
CA ALA A 290 -60.08 41.63 38.61
C ALA A 290 -60.26 41.28 40.10
N ILE A 291 -59.32 40.54 40.68
CA ILE A 291 -59.33 40.18 42.11
C ILE A 291 -59.29 41.42 43.01
N GLN A 292 -58.49 42.43 42.67
CA GLN A 292 -58.45 43.69 43.43
C GLN A 292 -59.77 44.46 43.37
N SER A 293 -60.44 44.45 42.20
CA SER A 293 -61.75 45.08 42.02
C SER A 293 -62.82 44.39 42.88
N ASP A 294 -62.87 43.07 42.90
CA ASP A 294 -63.83 42.30 43.70
C ASP A 294 -63.69 42.57 45.21
N GLN A 295 -62.45 42.68 45.70
CA GLN A 295 -62.21 43.05 47.10
C GLN A 295 -62.66 44.47 47.45
N ALA A 296 -62.65 45.40 46.49
CA ALA A 296 -63.16 46.75 46.70
C ALA A 296 -64.70 46.76 46.76
N VAL A 297 -65.36 46.01 45.86
CA VAL A 297 -66.82 45.85 45.84
C VAL A 297 -67.32 45.18 47.11
N ASN A 298 -66.67 44.10 47.55
CA ASN A 298 -67.08 43.36 48.75
C ASN A 298 -66.95 44.21 50.04
N ARG A 299 -65.93 45.08 50.10
CA ARG A 299 -65.79 46.07 51.19
C ARG A 299 -66.92 47.09 51.18
N GLN A 300 -67.33 47.58 50.01
CA GLN A 300 -68.44 48.52 49.89
C GLN A 300 -69.79 47.89 50.27
N LEU A 301 -70.03 46.64 49.87
CA LEU A 301 -71.23 45.90 50.27
C LEU A 301 -71.31 45.67 51.78
N SER A 302 -70.19 45.31 52.41
CA SER A 302 -70.12 45.14 53.87
C SER A 302 -70.39 46.45 54.62
N LEU A 303 -69.83 47.57 54.15
CA LEU A 303 -70.10 48.90 54.71
C LEU A 303 -71.57 49.32 54.54
N ALA A 304 -72.16 49.08 53.36
CA ALA A 304 -73.57 49.38 53.11
C ALA A 304 -74.49 48.52 54.00
N ALA A 305 -74.20 47.23 54.13
CA ALA A 305 -74.96 46.32 54.99
C ALA A 305 -74.87 46.70 56.48
N SER A 306 -73.68 47.11 56.96
CA SER A 306 -73.48 47.59 58.32
C SER A 306 -74.30 48.86 58.61
N ASN A 307 -74.27 49.85 57.71
CA ASN A 307 -75.05 51.07 57.85
C ASN A 307 -76.56 50.80 57.85
N LEU A 308 -77.01 49.85 57.02
CA LEU A 308 -78.42 49.48 56.91
C LEU A 308 -78.91 48.75 58.18
N ALA A 309 -78.08 47.87 58.76
CA ALA A 309 -78.35 47.19 60.02
C ALA A 309 -78.41 48.18 61.21
N GLU A 310 -77.45 49.12 61.31
CA GLU A 310 -77.45 50.16 62.35
C GLU A 310 -78.67 51.08 62.27
N THR A 311 -79.13 51.37 61.06
CA THR A 311 -80.31 52.21 60.82
C THR A 311 -81.61 51.46 61.15
N ALA A 312 -81.68 50.16 60.84
CA ALA A 312 -82.82 49.33 61.20
C ALA A 312 -82.96 49.20 62.74
N ASP A 313 -81.85 49.09 63.47
CA ASP A 313 -81.83 49.02 64.93
C ASP A 313 -82.30 50.34 65.60
N LYS A 314 -81.90 51.49 65.02
CA LYS A 314 -82.39 52.83 65.43
C LYS A 314 -83.87 53.06 65.09
N ALA A 315 -84.37 52.46 64.00
CA ALA A 315 -85.79 52.55 63.61
C ALA A 315 -86.71 51.73 64.54
N ILE A 316 -86.20 50.64 65.13
CA ILE A 316 -86.96 49.81 66.07
C ILE A 316 -87.16 50.49 67.44
N THR A 317 -86.39 51.55 67.77
CA THR A 317 -86.37 52.16 69.11
C THR A 317 -87.13 53.49 69.29
N GLY A 318 -87.89 54.01 68.31
CA GLY A 318 -88.70 55.22 68.57
C GLY A 318 -89.64 55.67 67.46
N ALA A 319 -90.93 55.81 67.79
CA ALA A 319 -92.03 56.09 66.87
C ALA A 319 -92.07 57.52 66.28
N ASP A 320 -91.18 58.43 66.66
CA ASP A 320 -91.16 59.83 66.15
C ASP A 320 -90.09 60.11 65.08
N GLN A 321 -89.29 59.10 64.69
CA GLN A 321 -88.26 59.24 63.64
C GLN A 321 -88.68 58.69 62.27
N ALA A 322 -89.93 58.31 62.05
CA ALA A 322 -90.40 57.76 60.78
C ALA A 322 -90.14 58.69 59.57
N ALA A 323 -90.20 60.02 59.78
CA ALA A 323 -89.92 61.01 58.73
C ALA A 323 -88.42 61.19 58.43
N GLN A 324 -87.52 60.83 59.37
CA GLN A 324 -86.07 60.88 59.17
C GLN A 324 -85.54 59.53 58.63
N ALA A 325 -86.11 58.42 59.11
CA ALA A 325 -85.93 57.08 58.56
C ALA A 325 -86.35 57.00 57.08
N GLY A 326 -87.45 57.66 56.68
CA GLY A 326 -87.87 57.72 55.28
C GLY A 326 -86.88 58.42 54.34
N ARG A 327 -86.15 59.44 54.83
CA ARG A 327 -85.11 60.12 54.03
C ARG A 327 -83.84 59.29 53.90
N ILE A 328 -83.38 58.69 54.99
CA ILE A 328 -82.20 57.82 55.00
C ILE A 328 -82.46 56.52 54.23
N ALA A 329 -83.68 55.95 54.33
CA ALA A 329 -84.10 54.83 53.49
C ALA A 329 -84.16 55.23 52.01
N GLY A 330 -84.59 56.47 51.69
CA GLY A 330 -84.54 56.99 50.33
C GLY A 330 -83.11 57.11 49.79
N ASP A 331 -82.16 57.58 50.60
CA ASP A 331 -80.74 57.65 50.23
C ASP A 331 -80.09 56.26 50.16
N ALA A 332 -80.48 55.31 51.02
CA ALA A 332 -80.05 53.92 50.96
C ALA A 332 -80.58 53.20 49.73
N VAL A 333 -81.84 53.44 49.34
CA VAL A 333 -82.43 52.93 48.09
C VAL A 333 -81.75 53.56 46.86
N ARG A 334 -81.38 54.85 46.93
CA ARG A 334 -80.60 55.50 45.88
C ARG A 334 -79.19 54.91 45.78
N GLY A 335 -78.54 54.64 46.91
CA GLY A 335 -77.26 53.93 46.98
C GLY A 335 -77.34 52.48 46.46
N LEU A 336 -78.44 51.76 46.75
CA LEU A 336 -78.73 50.45 46.16
C LEU A 336 -78.98 50.55 44.66
N GLY A 337 -79.57 51.65 44.17
CA GLY A 337 -79.70 51.97 42.75
C GLY A 337 -78.34 52.18 42.08
N GLU A 338 -77.43 52.92 42.71
CA GLU A 338 -76.05 53.08 42.23
C GLU A 338 -75.27 51.76 42.26
N ILE A 339 -75.48 50.92 43.27
CA ILE A 339 -74.89 49.57 43.35
C ILE A 339 -75.48 48.67 42.26
N ALA A 340 -76.79 48.68 42.03
CA ALA A 340 -77.43 47.92 40.96
C ALA A 340 -76.93 48.36 39.58
N GLN A 341 -76.70 49.66 39.39
CA GLN A 341 -76.14 50.19 38.15
C GLN A 341 -74.66 49.80 37.98
N ARG A 342 -73.86 49.80 39.06
CA ARG A 342 -72.49 49.28 39.03
C ARG A 342 -72.42 47.77 38.81
N ILE A 343 -73.39 47.00 39.32
CA ILE A 343 -73.51 45.56 39.07
C ILE A 343 -73.92 45.31 37.62
N ALA A 344 -74.80 46.13 37.04
CA ALA A 344 -75.12 46.04 35.62
C ALA A 344 -73.90 46.38 34.74
N GLU A 345 -73.14 47.43 35.08
CA GLU A 345 -71.87 47.74 34.41
C GLU A 345 -70.80 46.67 34.64
N SER A 346 -70.79 45.99 35.78
CA SER A 346 -69.87 44.88 36.02
C SER A 346 -70.30 43.62 35.27
N GLN A 347 -71.61 43.35 35.13
CA GLN A 347 -72.12 42.27 34.30
C GLN A 347 -71.78 42.49 32.83
N GLU A 348 -71.92 43.71 32.32
CA GLU A 348 -71.53 44.02 30.93
C GLU A 348 -70.01 43.86 30.71
N ARG A 349 -69.19 44.24 31.71
CA ARG A 349 -67.74 43.94 31.67
C ARG A 349 -67.44 42.45 31.77
N VAL A 350 -68.17 41.70 32.58
CA VAL A 350 -68.01 40.25 32.68
C VAL A 350 -68.41 39.58 31.37
N ASP A 351 -69.48 40.01 30.72
CA ASP A 351 -69.87 39.50 29.40
C ASP A 351 -68.82 39.82 28.32
N GLN A 352 -68.25 41.03 28.34
CA GLN A 352 -67.11 41.37 27.48
C GLN A 352 -65.85 40.54 27.79
N LEU A 353 -65.60 40.24 29.07
CA LEU A 353 -64.49 39.37 29.50
C LEU A 353 -64.70 37.92 29.06
N VAL A 354 -65.92 37.39 29.15
CA VAL A 354 -66.28 36.04 28.68
C VAL A 354 -66.14 35.95 27.16
N LEU A 355 -66.54 36.98 26.42
CA LEU A 355 -66.30 37.04 24.97
C LEU A 355 -64.80 37.11 24.63
N GLY A 356 -64.03 37.89 25.38
CA GLY A 356 -62.56 37.95 25.23
C GLY A 356 -61.87 36.63 25.56
N ASP A 357 -62.34 35.90 26.57
CA ASP A 357 -61.82 34.60 26.98
C ASP A 357 -62.18 33.49 25.97
N MET A 358 -63.37 33.58 25.35
CA MET A 358 -63.74 32.71 24.22
C MET A 358 -62.87 32.95 22.98
N GLU A 359 -62.52 34.20 22.66
CA GLU A 359 -61.57 34.50 21.60
C GLU A 359 -60.15 34.02 21.93
N ALA A 360 -59.69 34.21 23.16
CA ALA A 360 -58.37 33.75 23.59
C ALA A 360 -58.27 32.21 23.57
N SER A 361 -59.31 31.52 24.04
CA SER A 361 -59.44 30.06 23.94
C SER A 361 -59.52 29.58 22.50
N GLY A 362 -60.18 30.33 21.61
CA GLY A 362 -60.20 30.06 20.17
C GLY A 362 -58.81 30.14 19.54
N ARG A 363 -58.05 31.19 19.86
CA ARG A 363 -56.66 31.35 19.37
C ARG A 363 -55.72 30.28 19.94
N LEU A 364 -55.92 29.87 21.20
CA LEU A 364 -55.17 28.77 21.81
C LEU A 364 -55.49 27.43 21.13
N ALA A 365 -56.76 27.14 20.85
CA ALA A 365 -57.17 25.94 20.14
C ALA A 365 -56.60 25.89 18.71
N GLU A 366 -56.56 27.04 18.03
CA GLU A 366 -55.97 27.16 16.69
C GLU A 366 -54.44 26.98 16.73
N ALA A 367 -53.75 27.57 17.72
CA ALA A 367 -52.32 27.37 17.93
C ALA A 367 -51.98 25.92 18.29
N MET A 368 -52.81 25.24 19.08
CA MET A 368 -52.64 23.81 19.38
C MET A 368 -52.88 22.93 18.15
N ARG A 369 -53.83 23.26 17.28
CA ARG A 369 -54.01 22.57 15.99
C ARG A 369 -52.82 22.79 15.06
N ALA A 370 -52.33 24.01 14.95
CA ALA A 370 -51.15 24.33 14.16
C ALA A 370 -49.91 23.58 14.68
N SER A 371 -49.70 23.58 16.00
CA SER A 371 -48.61 22.82 16.66
C SER A 371 -48.75 21.31 16.45
N SER A 372 -49.96 20.76 16.56
CA SER A 372 -50.23 19.35 16.27
C SER A 372 -49.91 19.00 14.81
N SER A 373 -50.24 19.87 13.86
CA SER A 373 -49.93 19.66 12.44
C SER A 373 -48.43 19.75 12.13
N GLY A 374 -47.70 20.67 12.79
CA GLY A 374 -46.24 20.76 12.68
C GLY A 374 -45.52 19.56 13.31
N SER A 375 -46.07 19.00 14.40
CA SER A 375 -45.55 17.78 15.03
C SER A 375 -45.72 16.55 14.12
N GLU A 376 -46.84 16.44 13.40
CA GLU A 376 -47.02 15.40 12.37
C GLU A 376 -46.07 15.58 11.18
N SER A 377 -45.86 16.82 10.73
CA SER A 377 -44.87 17.18 9.70
C SER A 377 -43.46 16.71 10.11
N THR A 378 -43.03 17.10 11.31
CA THR A 378 -41.73 16.73 11.87
C THR A 378 -41.57 15.21 12.02
N THR A 379 -42.63 14.51 12.44
CA THR A 379 -42.60 13.04 12.57
C THR A 379 -42.43 12.35 11.23
N ARG A 380 -43.04 12.88 10.15
CA ARG A 380 -42.85 12.35 8.78
C ARG A 380 -41.43 12.63 8.29
N ALA A 381 -40.91 13.84 8.48
CA ALA A 381 -39.54 14.19 8.11
C ALA A 381 -38.50 13.30 8.84
N LEU A 382 -38.68 13.05 10.14
CA LEU A 382 -37.82 12.14 10.91
C LEU A 382 -37.92 10.69 10.43
N ASN A 383 -39.10 10.24 10.01
CA ASN A 383 -39.28 8.90 9.45
C ASN A 383 -38.59 8.77 8.08
N ASP A 384 -38.65 9.80 7.23
CA ASP A 384 -37.97 9.82 5.93
C ASP A 384 -36.43 9.86 6.10
N VAL A 385 -35.92 10.65 7.04
CA VAL A 385 -34.50 10.64 7.42
C VAL A 385 -34.08 9.26 7.94
N GLY A 386 -34.90 8.63 8.79
CA GLY A 386 -34.66 7.26 9.28
C GLY A 386 -34.61 6.23 8.16
N GLN A 387 -35.48 6.34 7.16
CA GLN A 387 -35.43 5.48 5.97
C GLN A 387 -34.20 5.76 5.10
N GLY A 388 -33.80 7.03 4.94
CA GLY A 388 -32.58 7.42 4.24
C GLY A 388 -31.31 6.83 4.88
N LEU A 389 -31.18 6.92 6.20
CA LEU A 389 -30.06 6.34 6.95
C LEU A 389 -30.00 4.81 6.84
N ASN A 390 -31.15 4.14 6.86
CA ASN A 390 -31.20 2.69 6.64
C ASN A 390 -30.78 2.31 5.21
N ARG A 391 -31.11 3.13 4.21
CA ARG A 391 -30.72 2.92 2.82
C ARG A 391 -29.21 3.12 2.64
N ILE A 392 -28.62 4.15 3.25
CA ILE A 392 -27.16 4.39 3.30
C ILE A 392 -26.44 3.22 3.99
N ARG A 393 -26.95 2.75 5.13
CA ARG A 393 -26.39 1.60 5.85
C ARG A 393 -26.34 0.35 4.96
N ALA A 394 -27.43 0.07 4.23
CA ALA A 394 -27.50 -1.07 3.31
C ALA A 394 -26.51 -0.93 2.13
N GLU A 395 -26.28 0.28 1.63
CA GLU A 395 -25.25 0.53 0.61
C GLU A 395 -23.83 0.32 1.13
N PHE A 396 -23.52 0.81 2.33
CA PHE A 396 -22.20 0.58 2.95
C PHE A 396 -21.95 -0.92 3.19
N GLU A 397 -22.97 -1.67 3.57
CA GLU A 397 -22.87 -3.12 3.76
C GLU A 397 -22.59 -3.84 2.44
N ARG A 398 -23.26 -3.44 1.34
CA ARG A 398 -22.93 -3.93 -0.02
C ARG A 398 -21.53 -3.56 -0.45
N MET A 399 -21.10 -2.32 -0.21
CA MET A 399 -19.77 -1.83 -0.56
C MET A 399 -18.69 -2.58 0.23
N GLY A 400 -18.94 -2.91 1.49
CA GLY A 400 -18.06 -3.75 2.30
C GLY A 400 -17.89 -5.15 1.73
N ILE A 401 -18.98 -5.80 1.31
CA ILE A 401 -18.94 -7.12 0.66
C ILE A 401 -18.17 -7.04 -0.66
N GLN A 402 -18.42 -6.03 -1.48
CA GLN A 402 -17.77 -5.85 -2.78
C GLN A 402 -16.28 -5.54 -2.63
N THR A 403 -15.90 -4.72 -1.64
CA THR A 403 -14.49 -4.42 -1.32
C THR A 403 -13.77 -5.65 -0.78
N GLY A 404 -14.43 -6.48 0.03
CA GLY A 404 -13.91 -7.78 0.46
C GLY A 404 -13.65 -8.72 -0.71
N GLN A 405 -14.55 -8.74 -1.70
CA GLN A 405 -14.35 -9.50 -2.94
C GLN A 405 -13.16 -8.96 -3.75
N HIS A 406 -13.01 -7.64 -3.90
CA HIS A 406 -11.86 -7.03 -4.58
C HIS A 406 -10.53 -7.33 -3.88
N ALA A 407 -10.50 -7.27 -2.55
CA ALA A 407 -9.32 -7.63 -1.77
C ALA A 407 -8.96 -9.12 -1.94
N SER A 408 -9.96 -10.00 -1.97
CA SER A 408 -9.75 -11.43 -2.23
C SER A 408 -9.22 -11.69 -3.65
N SER A 409 -9.72 -10.97 -4.65
CA SER A 409 -9.26 -11.03 -6.04
C SER A 409 -7.84 -10.49 -6.19
N LEU A 410 -7.50 -9.38 -5.53
CA LEU A 410 -6.14 -8.84 -5.52
C LEU A 410 -5.17 -9.80 -4.82
N ASN A 411 -5.58 -10.42 -3.71
CA ASN A 411 -4.74 -11.39 -3.01
C ASN A 411 -4.54 -12.67 -3.86
N ALA A 412 -5.56 -13.10 -4.61
CA ALA A 412 -5.44 -14.17 -5.58
C ALA A 412 -4.49 -13.79 -6.73
N LEU A 413 -4.62 -12.59 -7.29
CA LEU A 413 -3.72 -12.07 -8.34
C LEU A 413 -2.29 -11.89 -7.86
N LEU A 414 -2.07 -11.46 -6.61
CA LEU A 414 -0.74 -11.35 -6.00
C LEU A 414 -0.12 -12.74 -5.75
N GLY A 415 -0.92 -13.71 -5.32
CA GLY A 415 -0.50 -15.11 -5.22
C GLY A 415 -0.09 -15.67 -6.58
N GLN A 416 -0.90 -15.40 -7.61
CA GLN A 416 -0.63 -15.82 -8.98
C GLN A 416 0.57 -15.10 -9.58
N GLN A 417 0.79 -13.81 -9.29
CA GLN A 417 2.01 -13.09 -9.65
C GLN A 417 3.24 -13.62 -8.94
N ALA A 418 3.14 -14.00 -7.66
CA ALA A 418 4.26 -14.61 -6.94
C ALA A 418 4.63 -15.98 -7.52
N GLU A 419 3.64 -16.73 -8.00
CA GLU A 419 3.83 -17.99 -8.70
C GLU A 419 4.42 -17.79 -10.11
N ILE A 420 3.92 -16.82 -10.88
CA ILE A 420 4.49 -16.40 -12.18
C ILE A 420 5.91 -15.87 -12.00
N ALA A 421 6.21 -15.14 -10.93
CA ALA A 421 7.56 -14.64 -10.64
C ALA A 421 8.53 -15.79 -10.29
N ARG A 422 8.04 -16.84 -9.61
CA ARG A 422 8.82 -18.06 -9.38
C ARG A 422 9.01 -18.86 -10.67
N GLU A 423 7.99 -18.98 -11.51
CA GLU A 423 8.10 -19.61 -12.83
C GLU A 423 9.04 -18.81 -13.75
N LEU A 424 8.95 -17.48 -13.79
CA LEU A 424 9.85 -16.60 -14.55
C LEU A 424 11.27 -16.64 -13.99
N SER A 425 11.46 -16.75 -12.68
CA SER A 425 12.79 -16.95 -12.10
C SER A 425 13.36 -18.33 -12.45
N GLY A 426 12.52 -19.37 -12.48
CA GLY A 426 12.89 -20.70 -12.98
C GLY A 426 13.24 -20.69 -14.48
N VAL A 427 12.40 -20.07 -15.29
CA VAL A 427 12.59 -19.92 -16.74
C VAL A 427 13.78 -19.01 -17.05
N SER A 428 14.06 -17.98 -16.26
CA SER A 428 15.24 -17.11 -16.42
C SER A 428 16.52 -17.81 -15.95
N LYS A 429 16.42 -18.73 -14.99
CA LYS A 429 17.53 -19.61 -14.60
C LYS A 429 17.81 -20.66 -15.68
N ASP A 430 16.77 -21.21 -16.29
CA ASP A 430 16.88 -22.14 -17.43
C ASP A 430 17.36 -21.42 -18.69
N LEU A 431 16.81 -20.25 -19.03
CA LEU A 431 17.26 -19.37 -20.13
C LEU A 431 18.63 -18.76 -19.87
N GLY A 432 19.03 -18.53 -18.63
CA GLY A 432 20.40 -18.16 -18.27
C GLY A 432 21.36 -19.29 -18.58
N SER A 433 20.96 -20.54 -18.30
CA SER A 433 21.76 -21.71 -18.66
C SER A 433 21.79 -22.00 -20.17
N VAL A 434 20.71 -21.68 -20.91
CA VAL A 434 20.59 -21.87 -22.37
C VAL A 434 21.13 -20.68 -23.18
N GLY A 435 21.03 -19.46 -22.64
CA GLY A 435 21.51 -18.21 -23.24
C GLY A 435 23.02 -18.05 -23.11
N VAL A 436 23.61 -18.50 -22.00
CA VAL A 436 25.07 -18.59 -21.85
C VAL A 436 25.65 -19.61 -22.84
N THR A 437 24.99 -20.74 -23.06
CA THR A 437 25.45 -21.73 -24.05
C THR A 437 25.26 -21.26 -25.49
N THR A 438 24.23 -20.48 -25.82
CA THR A 438 24.03 -19.93 -27.17
C THR A 438 24.93 -18.73 -27.48
N ALA A 439 25.12 -17.81 -26.53
CA ALA A 439 26.01 -16.65 -26.72
C ALA A 439 27.51 -17.04 -26.73
N GLN A 440 27.86 -18.14 -26.05
CA GLN A 440 29.20 -18.72 -26.08
C GLN A 440 29.42 -19.52 -27.36
N ARG A 441 28.42 -20.31 -27.80
CA ARG A 441 28.47 -21.04 -29.08
C ARG A 441 28.45 -20.08 -30.29
N GLN A 442 27.79 -18.92 -30.22
CA GLN A 442 27.82 -17.89 -31.27
C GLN A 442 29.15 -17.11 -31.29
N ARG A 443 29.85 -17.00 -30.15
CA ARG A 443 31.22 -16.48 -30.08
C ARG A 443 32.25 -17.49 -30.59
N GLU A 444 32.10 -18.77 -30.26
CA GLU A 444 32.91 -19.86 -30.81
C GLU A 444 32.73 -19.98 -32.32
N VAL A 445 31.49 -19.94 -32.83
CA VAL A 445 31.22 -19.97 -34.28
C VAL A 445 31.82 -18.73 -34.99
N ASN A 446 31.77 -17.55 -34.38
CA ASN A 446 32.43 -16.36 -34.95
C ASN A 446 33.97 -16.46 -34.92
N GLN A 447 34.55 -17.04 -33.87
CA GLN A 447 35.99 -17.28 -33.78
C GLN A 447 36.45 -18.37 -34.75
N ASP A 448 35.67 -19.43 -34.92
CA ASP A 448 35.93 -20.48 -35.89
C ASP A 448 35.83 -19.96 -37.32
N LEU A 449 34.85 -19.10 -37.63
CA LEU A 449 34.76 -18.41 -38.91
C LEU A 449 35.98 -17.50 -39.16
N GLN A 450 36.44 -16.75 -38.14
CA GLN A 450 37.64 -15.94 -38.25
C GLN A 450 38.91 -16.79 -38.45
N HIS A 451 39.01 -17.92 -37.77
CA HIS A 451 40.11 -18.87 -37.98
C HIS A 451 40.07 -19.52 -39.36
N LEU A 452 38.88 -19.80 -39.91
CA LEU A 452 38.71 -20.32 -41.26
C LEU A 452 39.13 -19.29 -42.31
N VAL A 453 38.75 -18.03 -42.11
CA VAL A 453 39.19 -16.91 -42.96
C VAL A 453 40.72 -16.74 -42.90
N GLN A 454 41.33 -16.79 -41.71
CA GLN A 454 42.79 -16.72 -41.56
C GLN A 454 43.52 -17.92 -42.19
N ARG A 455 42.92 -19.11 -42.15
CA ARG A 455 43.46 -20.30 -42.85
C ARG A 455 43.35 -20.17 -44.36
N LEU A 456 42.26 -19.60 -44.87
CA LEU A 456 42.11 -19.31 -46.29
C LEU A 456 43.11 -18.25 -46.75
N ASP A 457 43.35 -17.19 -45.96
CA ASP A 457 44.38 -16.19 -46.24
C ASP A 457 45.79 -16.75 -46.18
N SER A 458 46.09 -17.65 -45.22
CA SER A 458 47.40 -18.29 -45.16
C SER A 458 47.60 -19.26 -46.31
N LEU A 459 46.57 -20.02 -46.71
CA LEU A 459 46.61 -20.85 -47.91
C LEU A 459 46.79 -20.02 -49.19
N ALA A 460 46.06 -18.92 -49.33
CA ALA A 460 46.18 -18.00 -50.46
C ALA A 460 47.58 -17.39 -50.53
N ASN A 461 48.14 -16.98 -49.39
CA ASN A 461 49.50 -16.45 -49.31
C ASN A 461 50.57 -17.52 -49.56
N THR A 462 50.33 -18.76 -49.14
CA THR A 462 51.27 -19.87 -49.40
C THR A 462 51.23 -20.28 -50.86
N LEU A 463 50.05 -20.30 -51.49
CA LEU A 463 49.87 -20.50 -52.92
C LEU A 463 50.52 -19.37 -53.73
N ASN A 464 50.33 -18.11 -53.33
CA ASN A 464 50.97 -16.97 -53.96
C ASN A 464 52.50 -17.02 -53.83
N ARG A 465 53.00 -17.44 -52.65
CA ARG A 465 54.43 -17.63 -52.41
C ARG A 465 54.97 -18.79 -53.24
N MET A 466 54.26 -19.91 -53.37
CA MET A 466 54.61 -21.03 -54.27
C MET A 466 54.56 -20.64 -55.75
N MET A 467 53.66 -19.76 -56.17
CA MET A 467 53.67 -19.21 -57.54
C MET A 467 54.85 -18.26 -57.77
N GLN A 468 55.30 -17.55 -56.73
CA GLN A 468 56.46 -16.64 -56.81
C GLN A 468 57.81 -17.37 -56.66
N THR A 469 57.86 -18.50 -55.94
CA THR A 469 59.03 -19.37 -55.83
C THR A 469 59.01 -20.54 -56.81
N ALA A 470 57.99 -20.63 -57.66
CA ALA A 470 58.03 -21.51 -58.82
C ALA A 470 59.26 -21.09 -59.65
N PRO A 471 60.24 -21.99 -59.83
CA PRO A 471 61.45 -21.64 -60.58
C PRO A 471 61.02 -21.19 -61.97
N SER A 472 61.53 -20.03 -62.41
CA SER A 472 61.42 -19.64 -63.81
C SER A 472 61.88 -20.81 -64.67
N THR A 473 61.24 -21.00 -65.83
CA THR A 473 61.53 -22.11 -66.74
C THR A 473 63.03 -22.23 -67.08
N GLU A 474 63.79 -21.14 -66.96
CA GLU A 474 65.27 -21.11 -67.06
C GLU A 474 66.00 -21.85 -65.93
N ASN A 475 65.55 -21.72 -64.67
CA ASN A 475 66.18 -22.38 -63.52
C ASN A 475 65.96 -23.90 -63.55
N LEU A 476 64.80 -24.35 -64.04
CA LEU A 476 64.54 -25.78 -64.26
C LEU A 476 65.38 -26.34 -65.41
N GLN A 477 65.57 -25.59 -66.50
CA GLN A 477 66.43 -26.00 -67.61
C GLN A 477 67.91 -26.07 -67.20
N GLN A 478 68.41 -25.13 -66.39
CA GLN A 478 69.78 -25.16 -65.89
C GLN A 478 70.02 -26.30 -64.88
N ALA A 479 69.08 -26.55 -63.96
CA ALA A 479 69.18 -27.65 -63.01
C ALA A 479 69.15 -29.02 -63.72
N PHE A 480 68.31 -29.17 -64.75
CA PHE A 480 68.25 -30.39 -65.55
C PHE A 480 69.51 -30.59 -66.40
N ALA A 481 70.04 -29.53 -67.01
CA ALA A 481 71.30 -29.59 -67.76
C ALA A 481 72.52 -29.89 -66.88
N ALA A 482 72.55 -29.38 -65.64
CA ALA A 482 73.60 -29.66 -64.67
C ALA A 482 73.53 -31.11 -64.16
N ALA A 483 72.32 -31.62 -63.88
CA ALA A 483 72.12 -33.01 -63.48
C ALA A 483 72.48 -34.00 -64.60
N LEU A 484 72.11 -33.72 -65.85
CA LEU A 484 72.48 -34.56 -66.99
C LEU A 484 74.00 -34.62 -67.20
N ARG A 485 74.70 -33.49 -67.02
CA ARG A 485 76.16 -33.40 -67.18
C ARG A 485 76.92 -34.11 -66.05
N ALA A 486 76.39 -34.08 -64.82
CA ALA A 486 76.96 -34.81 -63.70
C ALA A 486 76.80 -36.34 -63.85
N GLU A 487 75.65 -36.79 -64.38
CA GLU A 487 75.36 -38.22 -64.56
C GLU A 487 76.14 -38.83 -65.75
N LEU A 488 76.37 -38.05 -66.81
CA LEU A 488 77.20 -38.46 -67.95
C LEU A 488 78.71 -38.52 -67.61
N GLY A 489 79.17 -37.77 -66.61
CA GLY A 489 80.57 -37.79 -66.16
C GLY A 489 80.92 -38.96 -65.21
N ARG A 490 79.92 -39.54 -64.54
CA ARG A 490 80.12 -40.53 -63.46
C ARG A 490 80.21 -41.98 -63.93
N SER A 491 79.94 -42.25 -65.21
CA SER A 491 79.87 -43.62 -65.77
C SER A 491 81.16 -44.12 -66.43
N SER A 492 82.30 -43.40 -66.36
CA SER A 492 83.53 -43.76 -67.10
C SER A 492 84.78 -44.10 -66.28
N SER A 493 84.72 -44.22 -64.95
CA SER A 493 85.89 -44.65 -64.17
C SER A 493 85.49 -45.60 -63.05
N GLY A 494 85.45 -46.89 -63.41
CA GLY A 494 85.45 -47.99 -62.45
C GLY A 494 86.85 -48.33 -61.96
N ASP A 495 86.84 -49.17 -60.93
CA ASP A 495 87.95 -49.97 -60.37
C ASP A 495 88.92 -49.20 -59.45
N GLY A 496 89.22 -49.63 -58.23
CA GLY A 496 88.91 -50.84 -57.48
C GLY A 496 89.68 -50.79 -56.15
N THR A 497 89.45 -51.79 -55.31
CA THR A 497 90.24 -52.18 -54.11
C THR A 497 90.10 -51.38 -52.80
N GLU A 498 89.36 -52.01 -51.88
CA GLU A 498 89.58 -52.21 -50.43
C GLU A 498 91.07 -52.29 -49.96
N PRO A 499 91.42 -52.39 -48.64
CA PRO A 499 90.64 -52.24 -47.40
C PRO A 499 91.41 -51.51 -46.24
N VAL A 500 90.83 -51.54 -45.02
CA VAL A 500 91.47 -51.66 -43.68
C VAL A 500 91.49 -50.43 -42.74
N ALA A 501 90.81 -50.67 -41.60
CA ALA A 501 91.07 -50.22 -40.22
C ALA A 501 90.87 -48.75 -39.79
N GLY A 502 90.16 -48.62 -38.65
CA GLY A 502 90.64 -47.72 -37.60
C GLY A 502 89.56 -47.01 -36.79
N ARG A 503 89.24 -47.59 -35.62
CA ARG A 503 89.05 -46.90 -34.33
C ARG A 503 88.03 -45.74 -34.22
N ALA A 504 87.01 -45.98 -33.40
CA ALA A 504 86.43 -44.99 -32.46
C ALA A 504 87.54 -44.35 -31.58
N PRO A 505 87.40 -43.14 -30.97
CA PRO A 505 86.35 -42.86 -29.97
C PRO A 505 85.87 -41.39 -29.78
N TRP A 506 84.68 -41.26 -29.18
CA TRP A 506 84.23 -40.32 -28.13
C TRP A 506 84.69 -38.84 -28.02
N SER A 507 83.69 -38.04 -27.60
CA SER A 507 83.73 -36.78 -26.82
C SER A 507 83.93 -35.47 -27.60
N ARG A 508 83.22 -34.36 -27.31
CA ARG A 508 82.48 -33.94 -26.11
C ARG A 508 81.12 -33.35 -26.44
#